data_AF-A0AAV4FZJ8-F1
#
_entry.id   AF-A0AAV4FZJ8-F1
#
_cell.length_a   1.000
_cell.length_b   1.000
_cell.length_c   1.000
_cell.angle_alpha   90.00
_cell.angle_beta   90.00
_cell.angle_gamma   90.00
#
_symmetry.space_group_name_H-M   'P 1'
#
loop_
_entity.id
_entity.type
_entity.pdbx_description
1 polymer ?
#
loop_
_entity_poly.entity_id
_entity_poly.type
_entity_poly.pdbx_seq_one_letter_code
_entity_poly.pdbx_strand_id
1 'polypeptide(L)'
;GDIFLHAKSNQVSKLFELASLFLRSLPKGSVETSEDIYSFVYQNGRDLSGFIDGTENRADDEGRQEVAVEKETGGSYVVSIVL
;
A
#
# COMPACT_ATOMS: atom_id res chain seq x y z
N GLY A 1 8.33 11.81 1.55
CA GLY A 1 8.78 11.01 2.68
C GLY A 1 9.86 10.04 2.22
N ASP A 2 10.78 9.68 3.10
CA ASP A 2 11.93 8.82 2.75
C ASP A 2 11.59 7.33 2.76
N ILE A 3 10.59 6.95 3.55
CA ILE A 3 10.12 5.58 3.68
C ILE A 3 8.61 5.57 3.47
N PHE A 4 8.14 4.65 2.62
CA PHE A 4 6.73 4.39 2.39
C PHE A 4 6.43 2.92 2.70
N LEU A 5 5.49 2.68 3.61
CA LEU A 5 5.03 1.34 3.97
C LEU A 5 3.60 1.16 3.47
N HIS A 6 3.42 0.33 2.44
CA HIS A 6 2.09 -0.12 2.01
C HIS A 6 1.86 -1.55 2.46
N ALA A 7 0.81 -1.76 3.27
CA ALA A 7 0.42 -3.06 3.77
C ALA A 7 -1.08 -3.30 3.53
N LYS A 8 -1.43 -4.56 3.20
CA LYS A 8 -2.81 -4.98 2.95
C LYS A 8 -3.16 -6.17 3.83
N SER A 9 -4.34 -6.14 4.43
CA SER A 9 -4.88 -7.21 5.25
C SER A 9 -6.41 -7.12 5.24
N ASN A 10 -7.09 -8.26 5.39
CA ASN A 10 -8.53 -8.30 5.62
C ASN A 10 -8.92 -7.92 7.06
N GLN A 11 -7.93 -7.62 7.91
CA GLN A 11 -8.13 -7.23 9.31
C GLN A 11 -7.32 -5.96 9.60
N VAL A 12 -8.01 -4.85 9.85
CA VAL A 12 -7.41 -3.54 10.14
C VAL A 12 -6.54 -3.57 11.40
N SER A 13 -6.92 -4.34 12.42
CA SER A 13 -6.14 -4.48 13.67
C SER A 13 -4.72 -4.99 13.40
N LYS A 14 -4.53 -5.90 12.44
CA LYS A 14 -3.20 -6.40 12.06
C LYS A 14 -2.36 -5.33 11.37
N LEU A 15 -2.99 -4.44 10.59
CA LEU A 15 -2.30 -3.31 9.95
C LEU A 15 -1.83 -2.30 11.01
N PHE A 16 -2.70 -2.01 11.97
CA PHE A 16 -2.36 -1.14 13.09
C PHE A 16 -1.21 -1.68 13.94
N GLU A 17 -1.26 -2.96 14.28
CA GLU A 17 -0.16 -3.62 14.99
C GLU A 17 1.15 -3.59 14.19
N LEU A 18 1.09 -3.88 12.89
CA LEU A 18 2.25 -3.82 12.00
C LEU A 18 2.87 -2.41 11.96
N ALA A 19 2.05 -1.37 11.78
CA ALA A 19 2.52 0.01 11.74
C ALA A 19 3.21 0.40 13.07
N SER A 20 2.60 0.02 14.20
CA SER A 20 3.20 0.28 15.51
C SER A 20 4.51 -0.48 15.73
N LEU A 21 4.61 -1.74 15.32
CA LEU A 21 5.84 -2.54 15.44
C LEU A 21 6.93 -1.99 14.53
N PHE A 22 6.58 -1.59 13.30
CA PHE A 22 7.51 -0.98 12.36
C PHE A 22 8.12 0.31 12.92
N LEU A 23 7.30 1.26 13.38
CA LEU A 23 7.80 2.51 13.95
C LEU A 23 8.68 2.27 15.19
N ARG A 24 8.34 1.29 16.04
CA ARG A 24 9.15 0.92 17.20
C ARG A 24 10.48 0.25 16.85
N SER A 25 10.58 -0.34 15.67
CA SER A 25 11.81 -0.99 15.19
C SER A 25 12.85 0.00 14.66
N LEU A 26 12.42 1.22 14.31
CA LEU A 26 13.31 2.25 13.79
C LEU A 26 14.20 2.84 14.90
N PRO A 27 15.44 3.25 14.58
CA PRO A 27 16.33 3.89 15.54
C PRO A 27 15.67 5.09 16.23
N LYS A 28 15.94 5.26 17.53
CA LYS A 28 15.34 6.35 18.29
C LYS A 28 15.72 7.71 17.69
N GLY A 29 14.73 8.54 17.41
CA GLY A 29 14.92 9.88 16.84
C GLY A 29 15.19 9.90 15.33
N SER A 30 15.10 8.76 14.63
CA SER A 30 15.25 8.72 13.18
C SER A 30 13.98 9.09 12.40
N VAL A 31 12.87 9.34 13.10
CA VAL A 31 11.58 9.70 12.49
C VAL A 31 11.21 11.09 12.98
N GLU A 32 11.15 12.04 12.07
CA GLU A 32 10.70 13.41 12.34
C GLU A 32 9.17 13.47 12.38
N THR A 33 8.53 12.94 11.33
CA THR A 33 7.07 12.89 11.18
C THR A 33 6.65 11.54 10.60
N SER A 34 5.48 11.05 11.02
CA SER A 34 4.86 9.84 10.47
C SER A 34 3.38 10.10 10.19
N GLU A 35 2.90 9.65 9.04
CA GLU A 35 1.49 9.63 8.66
C GLU A 35 1.03 8.17 8.53
N ASP A 36 -0.14 7.86 9.08
CA ASP A 36 -0.74 6.53 9.03
C ASP A 36 -2.18 6.62 8.51
N ILE A 37 -2.44 5.99 7.37
CA ILE A 37 -3.70 6.11 6.62
C ILE A 37 -4.28 4.72 6.42
N TYR A 38 -5.53 4.52 6.89
CA TYR A 38 -6.26 3.28 6.73
C TYR A 38 -7.31 3.40 5.63
N SER A 39 -7.08 2.67 4.54
CA SER A 39 -8.01 2.58 3.42
C SER A 39 -8.90 1.35 3.54
N PHE A 40 -10.05 1.40 2.88
CA PHE A 40 -11.00 0.28 2.79
C PHE A 40 -11.50 0.14 1.35
N VAL A 41 -11.89 -1.08 0.98
CA VAL A 41 -12.60 -1.32 -0.28
C VAL A 41 -14.06 -0.90 -0.08
N TYR A 42 -14.52 0.09 -0.85
CA TYR A 42 -15.91 0.53 -0.78
C TYR A 42 -16.82 -0.38 -1.63
N GLN A 43 -18.10 -0.37 -1.29
CA GLN A 43 -19.15 -1.30 -1.71
C GLN A 43 -18.96 -1.94 -3.09
N ASN A 44 -18.75 -3.25 -3.13
CA ASN A 44 -18.57 -4.03 -4.37
C ASN A 44 -17.41 -3.54 -5.26
N GLY A 45 -16.31 -3.06 -4.66
CA GLY A 45 -15.12 -2.62 -5.40
C GLY A 45 -15.29 -1.27 -6.08
N ARG A 46 -16.11 -0.39 -5.50
CA ARG A 46 -16.32 0.96 -6.02
C ARG A 46 -15.38 1.96 -5.36
N ASP A 47 -15.10 3.06 -6.06
CA ASP A 47 -14.52 4.26 -5.48
C ASP A 47 -15.61 5.10 -4.76
N LEU A 48 -15.19 6.22 -4.15
CA LEU A 48 -16.09 7.13 -3.44
C LEU A 48 -17.01 7.95 -4.35
N SER A 49 -16.72 8.03 -5.66
CA SER A 49 -17.62 8.63 -6.65
C SER A 49 -18.72 7.67 -7.11
N GLY A 50 -18.60 6.39 -6.75
CA GLY A 50 -19.56 5.34 -7.04
C GLY A 50 -19.24 4.55 -8.30
N PHE A 51 -18.10 4.76 -8.95
CA PHE A 51 -17.67 3.97 -10.11
C PHE A 51 -16.92 2.72 -9.67
N ILE A 52 -16.97 1.65 -10.47
CA ILE A 52 -16.15 0.45 -10.21
C ILE A 52 -14.69 0.82 -10.47
N ASP A 53 -13.82 0.59 -9.50
CA ASP A 53 -12.40 0.88 -9.60
C ASP A 53 -11.58 -0.41 -9.70
N GLY A 54 -10.64 -0.45 -10.65
CA GLY A 54 -9.76 -1.59 -10.90
C GLY A 54 -10.28 -2.65 -11.88
N THR A 55 -11.29 -2.36 -12.70
CA THR A 55 -11.83 -3.31 -13.71
C THR A 55 -10.76 -3.80 -14.70
N GLU A 56 -9.89 -2.91 -15.18
CA GLU A 56 -8.86 -3.22 -16.18
C GLU A 56 -7.51 -3.65 -15.56
N ASN A 57 -7.43 -3.76 -14.24
CA ASN A 57 -6.21 -4.21 -13.59
C ASN A 57 -5.93 -5.68 -13.92
N ARG A 58 -4.65 -6.02 -14.11
CA ARG A 58 -4.21 -7.41 -14.31
C ARG A 58 -4.64 -8.27 -13.11
N ALA A 59 -5.45 -9.30 -13.39
CA ALA A 59 -6.06 -10.14 -12.36
C ALA A 59 -5.22 -11.37 -12.01
N ASP A 60 -4.38 -11.83 -12.93
CA ASP A 60 -3.46 -12.94 -12.75
C ASP A 60 -2.10 -12.49 -12.17
N ASP A 61 -1.42 -13.40 -11.47
CA ASP A 61 -0.13 -13.12 -10.85
C ASP A 61 0.97 -12.86 -11.89
N GLU A 62 1.00 -13.63 -12.98
CA GLU A 62 2.00 -13.46 -14.03
C GLU A 62 1.90 -12.08 -14.68
N GLY A 63 0.69 -11.68 -15.07
CA GLY A 63 0.41 -10.40 -15.69
C GLY A 63 0.67 -9.21 -14.76
N ARG A 64 0.43 -9.35 -13.45
CA ARG A 64 0.81 -8.32 -12.48
C ARG A 64 2.33 -8.17 -12.38
N GLN A 65 3.06 -9.27 -12.30
CA GLN A 65 4.51 -9.24 -12.24
C GLN A 65 5.10 -8.64 -13.52
N GLU A 66 4.56 -9.00 -14.67
CA GLU A 66 5.00 -8.49 -15.97
C GLU A 66 4.92 -6.96 -16.07
N VAL A 67 3.83 -6.35 -15.56
CA VAL A 67 3.63 -4.90 -15.67
C VAL A 67 4.22 -4.10 -14.53
N ALA A 68 4.39 -4.70 -13.34
CA ALA A 68 4.79 -3.97 -12.14
C ALA A 68 6.25 -4.19 -11.72
N VAL A 69 6.89 -5.30 -12.14
CA VAL A 69 8.22 -5.70 -11.62
C VAL A 69 9.27 -5.61 -12.71
N GLU A 70 10.37 -4.92 -12.41
CA GLU A 70 11.55 -4.90 -13.27
C GLU A 70 12.31 -6.23 -13.13
N LYS A 71 12.68 -6.85 -14.25
CA LYS A 71 13.12 -8.25 -14.30
C LYS A 71 14.54 -8.46 -13.78
N GLU A 72 15.42 -7.48 -13.89
CA GLU A 72 16.82 -7.61 -13.44
C GLU A 72 16.96 -7.39 -11.94
N THR A 73 16.21 -6.44 -11.39
CA THR A 73 16.32 -5.99 -10.00
C THR A 73 15.25 -6.57 -9.09
N GLY A 74 14.11 -7.01 -9.65
CA GLY A 74 12.92 -7.40 -8.88
C GLY A 74 12.21 -6.22 -8.21
N GLY A 75 12.61 -4.98 -8.52
CA GLY A 75 12.06 -3.76 -7.95
C GLY A 75 10.82 -3.24 -8.70
N SER A 76 10.18 -2.23 -8.11
CA SER A 76 9.05 -1.51 -8.71
C SER A 76 9.06 -0.05 -8.27
N TYR A 77 8.32 0.79 -9.00
CA TYR A 77 8.10 2.19 -8.64
C TYR A 77 6.69 2.35 -8.08
N VAL A 78 6.57 3.01 -6.93
CA VAL A 78 5.29 3.35 -6.32
C VAL A 78 5.10 4.85 -6.38
N VAL A 79 3.94 5.27 -6.86
CA VAL A 79 3.49 6.66 -6.84
C VAL A 79 2.25 6.73 -5.94
N SER A 80 2.27 7.61 -4.96
CA SER A 80 1.15 7.86 -4.05
C SER A 80 0.86 9.35 -4.02
N ILE A 81 -0.42 9.71 -4.04
CA ILE A 81 -0.89 11.09 -3.90
C ILE A 81 -1.73 11.12 -2.64
N VAL A 82 -1.25 11.86 -1.64
CA VAL A 82 -2.02 12.20 -0.44
C VAL A 82 -2.52 13.62 -0.67
N LEU A 83 -3.85 13.80 -0.61
CA LEU A 83 -4.51 15.11 -0.73
C LEU A 83 -4.61 15.78 0.64
#